data_AF-A0A8J3IGR4-F1
#
_entry.id   AF-A0A8J3IGR4-F1
#
_cell.length_a   1.000
_cell.length_b   1.000
_cell.length_c   1.000
_cell.angle_alpha   90.00
_cell.angle_beta   90.00
_cell.angle_gamma   90.00
#
_symmetry.space_group_name_H-M   'P 1'
#
loop_
_entity.id
_entity.type
_entity.pdbx_description
1 polymer ?
#
loop_
_entity_poly.entity_id
_entity_poly.type
_entity_poly.pdbx_seq_one_letter_code
_entity_poly.pdbx_strand_id
1 'polypeptide(L)'
;MASGNYARRTATRVPTEPQTVIPPRATRDLQTTVVEEEDHSDSISVTTRPVTLRGKTKALEEVQLAEKYTEPVRPSTRNTTTYRNTTYRTTNRTRDLYEDRRPRHVVIDAVAPDPIEHHRPWIKIFIGSVVAAVIFAVVLISAGMSQRPGLPQLITSTGGGVYSIQVGGADAKSWQEKEPMPAKTPIPTKTGPYGVLGKPTISVNFINQVLASYHSPAAGKGQALYDLGVKYGIDPAFALAFFQHESTFGTAGEARTTMSLGNLRCIPDRPCVDQDRGGYAQMQSWEDGFEIWYQLIRNYYIARRGLVTVEQIIPVYAPAADSNNEQAYISSLKHSIDTWHAGNLRP
;
A
#
# COMPACT_ATOMS: atom_id res chain seq x y z
N MET A 1 -28.96 33.21 52.64
CA MET A 1 -30.28 32.83 52.07
C MET A 1 -30.42 33.50 50.71
N ALA A 2 -30.51 32.73 49.63
CA ALA A 2 -31.21 33.04 48.37
C ALA A 2 -30.73 32.05 47.29
N SER A 3 -31.68 31.23 46.85
CA SER A 3 -31.62 30.29 45.74
C SER A 3 -31.62 31.04 44.40
N GLY A 4 -30.80 30.61 43.44
CA GLY A 4 -30.76 31.14 42.08
C GLY A 4 -30.91 30.03 41.04
N ASN A 5 -32.13 29.91 40.51
CA ASN A 5 -32.55 29.00 39.44
C ASN A 5 -31.75 29.22 38.14
N TYR A 6 -31.19 28.15 37.57
CA TYR A 6 -30.73 28.15 36.18
C TYR A 6 -31.87 27.74 35.25
N ALA A 7 -32.38 28.72 34.51
CA ALA A 7 -33.34 28.52 33.43
C ALA A 7 -32.66 27.85 32.22
N ARG A 8 -33.20 26.71 31.81
CA ARG A 8 -32.84 25.94 30.61
C ARG A 8 -33.34 26.69 29.37
N ARG A 9 -32.44 27.27 28.56
CA ARG A 9 -32.79 27.79 27.23
C ARG A 9 -33.00 26.63 26.26
N THR A 10 -34.24 26.42 25.85
CA THR A 10 -34.62 25.55 24.74
C THR A 10 -34.19 26.23 23.43
N ALA A 11 -33.19 25.68 22.74
CA ALA A 11 -32.84 26.12 21.40
C ALA A 11 -33.85 25.54 20.40
N THR A 12 -34.62 26.41 19.76
CA THR A 12 -35.53 26.10 18.66
C THR A 12 -34.73 25.52 17.49
N ARG A 13 -34.97 24.25 17.15
CA ARG A 13 -34.48 23.64 15.90
C ARG A 13 -35.17 24.31 14.73
N VAL A 14 -34.39 24.95 13.87
CA VAL A 14 -34.80 25.32 12.51
C VAL A 14 -34.95 24.01 11.71
N PRO A 15 -36.04 23.80 10.94
CA PRO A 15 -36.15 22.64 10.06
C PRO A 15 -35.12 22.75 8.94
N THR A 16 -34.15 21.84 8.91
CA THR A 16 -33.27 21.69 7.75
C THR A 16 -34.07 21.02 6.64
N GLU A 17 -34.31 21.79 5.59
CA GLU A 17 -34.88 21.35 4.32
C GLU A 17 -34.02 20.22 3.73
N PRO A 18 -34.60 19.08 3.31
CA PRO A 18 -33.83 17.98 2.75
C PRO A 18 -33.25 18.39 1.40
N GLN A 19 -31.92 18.52 1.36
CA GLN A 19 -31.19 18.66 0.11
C GLN A 19 -31.42 17.42 -0.77
N THR A 20 -32.02 17.73 -1.92
CA THR A 20 -32.12 17.04 -3.19
C THR A 20 -31.35 15.72 -3.30
N VAL A 21 -32.13 14.63 -3.26
CA VAL A 21 -31.72 13.30 -3.72
C VAL A 21 -31.27 13.40 -5.18
N ILE A 22 -29.98 13.15 -5.42
CA ILE A 22 -29.47 12.92 -6.77
C ILE A 22 -30.15 11.64 -7.28
N PRO A 23 -30.91 11.67 -8.39
CA PRO A 23 -31.60 10.48 -8.86
C PRO A 23 -30.58 9.44 -9.36
N PRO A 24 -30.79 8.13 -9.10
CA PRO A 24 -30.05 7.08 -9.78
C PRO A 24 -30.35 7.19 -11.28
N ARG A 25 -29.33 7.43 -12.10
CA ARG A 25 -29.54 7.55 -13.55
C ARG A 25 -29.72 6.16 -14.15
N ALA A 26 -30.91 5.98 -14.69
CA ALA A 26 -31.41 4.81 -15.38
C ALA A 26 -30.51 4.36 -16.54
N THR A 27 -30.31 3.04 -16.64
CA THR A 27 -30.08 2.30 -17.88
C THR A 27 -31.14 2.70 -18.91
N ARG A 28 -30.70 3.22 -20.06
CA ARG A 28 -31.55 3.42 -21.23
C ARG A 28 -31.19 2.37 -22.27
N ASP A 29 -32.18 1.57 -22.64
CA ASP A 29 -32.13 0.65 -23.77
C ASP A 29 -31.75 1.40 -25.05
N LEU A 30 -30.73 0.89 -25.72
CA LEU A 30 -30.35 1.28 -27.08
C LEU A 30 -31.34 0.63 -28.05
N GLN A 31 -32.20 1.46 -28.65
CA GLN A 31 -32.93 1.09 -29.85
C GLN A 31 -31.94 1.02 -31.02
N THR A 32 -31.91 -0.14 -31.67
CA THR A 32 -31.24 -0.42 -32.93
C THR A 32 -31.73 0.55 -34.00
N THR A 33 -30.87 1.45 -34.45
CA THR A 33 -31.14 2.25 -35.65
C THR A 33 -30.34 1.62 -36.79
N VAL A 34 -31.08 1.04 -37.74
CA VAL A 34 -30.56 0.57 -39.03
C VAL A 34 -30.07 1.80 -39.79
N VAL A 35 -28.80 1.82 -40.19
CA VAL A 35 -28.24 2.79 -41.12
C VAL A 35 -28.35 2.18 -42.51
N GLU A 36 -29.17 2.79 -43.36
CA GLU A 36 -29.19 2.57 -44.80
C GLU A 36 -27.89 3.08 -45.42
N GLU A 37 -27.30 2.24 -46.27
CA GLU A 37 -26.22 2.59 -47.19
C GLU A 37 -26.76 3.52 -48.27
N GLU A 38 -26.11 4.66 -48.49
CA GLU A 38 -26.15 5.33 -49.79
C GLU A 38 -24.74 5.61 -50.29
N ASP A 39 -24.46 4.98 -51.43
CA ASP A 39 -23.35 5.22 -52.33
C ASP A 39 -23.29 6.68 -52.80
N HIS A 40 -22.13 7.31 -52.65
CA HIS A 40 -21.74 8.39 -53.55
C HIS A 40 -20.26 8.28 -53.93
N SER A 41 -20.06 7.74 -55.13
CA SER A 41 -18.86 7.85 -55.92
C SER A 41 -18.62 9.31 -56.28
N ASP A 42 -17.43 9.84 -55.98
CA ASP A 42 -16.89 10.89 -56.83
C ASP A 42 -15.36 10.84 -56.95
N SER A 43 -14.97 10.97 -58.21
CA SER A 43 -13.65 10.73 -58.76
C SER A 43 -12.83 12.02 -58.77
N ILE A 44 -11.61 11.99 -58.20
CA ILE A 44 -10.59 13.01 -58.49
C ILE A 44 -9.26 12.32 -58.77
N SER A 45 -8.85 12.49 -60.02
CA SER A 45 -7.58 12.10 -60.62
C SER A 45 -6.43 12.96 -60.08
N VAL A 46 -5.38 12.31 -59.55
CA VAL A 46 -4.11 12.96 -59.24
C VAL A 46 -3.00 12.32 -60.08
N THR A 47 -2.41 13.19 -60.90
CA THR A 47 -1.33 12.95 -61.85
C THR A 47 0.00 12.59 -61.16
N THR A 48 0.68 11.64 -61.78
CA THR A 48 1.97 11.03 -61.45
C THR A 48 3.17 11.96 -61.57
N ARG A 49 4.17 11.76 -60.70
CA ARG A 49 5.61 11.81 -61.06
C ARG A 49 6.40 10.78 -60.24
N PRO A 50 7.30 10.00 -60.87
CA PRO A 50 8.14 9.03 -60.18
C PRO A 50 9.46 9.67 -59.72
N VAL A 51 9.91 9.35 -58.50
CA VAL A 51 11.27 9.65 -58.06
C VAL A 51 12.03 8.34 -57.94
N THR A 52 13.16 8.28 -58.64
CA THR A 52 14.06 7.14 -58.78
C THR A 52 15.29 7.36 -57.88
N LEU A 53 15.49 6.53 -56.86
CA LEU A 53 16.76 6.30 -56.15
C LEU A 53 16.68 4.86 -55.62
N ARG A 54 17.21 3.82 -56.28
CA ARG A 54 18.61 3.46 -56.60
C ARG A 54 19.56 3.58 -55.41
N GLY A 55 19.71 2.48 -54.68
CA GLY A 55 21.03 2.06 -54.20
C GLY A 55 21.09 1.32 -52.86
N LYS A 56 21.32 0.01 -52.98
CA LYS A 56 22.24 -0.84 -52.21
C LYS A 56 21.68 -1.71 -51.08
N THR A 57 21.49 -2.96 -51.50
CA THR A 57 21.55 -4.21 -50.74
C THR A 57 22.97 -4.53 -50.21
N LYS A 58 23.02 -5.05 -48.99
CA LYS A 58 23.98 -6.03 -48.41
C LYS A 58 23.31 -6.50 -47.10
N ALA A 59 22.71 -7.68 -46.97
CA ALA A 59 23.24 -9.05 -47.02
C ALA A 59 24.22 -9.38 -45.87
N LEU A 60 23.82 -10.42 -45.11
CA LEU A 60 24.53 -11.22 -44.09
C LEU A 60 24.65 -10.51 -42.73
N GLU A 61 24.35 -11.14 -41.59
CA GLU A 61 24.74 -12.51 -41.21
C GLU A 61 23.85 -13.08 -40.09
N GLU A 62 23.74 -14.39 -40.13
CA GLU A 62 22.94 -15.33 -39.38
C GLU A 62 23.80 -15.90 -38.25
N VAL A 63 23.36 -15.82 -36.98
CA VAL A 63 23.89 -16.69 -35.93
C VAL A 63 22.73 -17.18 -35.08
N GLN A 64 22.19 -18.33 -35.49
CA GLN A 64 21.61 -19.29 -34.57
C GLN A 64 22.72 -19.82 -33.66
N LEU A 65 22.55 -19.76 -32.35
CA LEU A 65 23.16 -20.74 -31.47
C LEU A 65 22.14 -21.15 -30.41
N ALA A 66 21.66 -22.37 -30.57
CA ALA A 66 20.92 -23.10 -29.57
C ALA A 66 21.88 -23.52 -28.45
N GLU A 67 21.57 -23.15 -27.21
CA GLU A 67 22.07 -23.88 -26.05
C GLU A 67 20.92 -24.42 -25.22
N LYS A 68 20.72 -25.71 -25.48
CA LYS A 68 19.98 -26.72 -24.76
C LYS A 68 20.68 -26.97 -23.42
N TYR A 69 20.07 -26.60 -22.30
CA TYR A 69 20.48 -27.09 -20.97
C TYR A 69 19.31 -27.76 -20.23
N THR A 70 19.30 -29.07 -20.41
CA THR A 70 19.05 -30.16 -19.46
C THR A 70 18.50 -29.82 -18.06
N GLU A 71 17.27 -30.28 -17.82
CA GLU A 71 16.77 -30.64 -16.49
C GLU A 71 17.60 -31.78 -15.86
N PRO A 72 17.74 -31.79 -14.53
CA PRO A 72 17.84 -33.04 -13.78
C PRO A 72 16.60 -33.28 -12.92
N VAL A 73 16.04 -34.46 -13.16
CA VAL A 73 14.95 -35.14 -12.46
C VAL A 73 15.44 -35.76 -11.14
N ARG A 74 14.56 -35.73 -10.12
CA ARG A 74 14.44 -36.60 -8.89
C ARG A 74 15.36 -36.30 -7.67
N PRO A 75 15.00 -36.77 -6.45
CA PRO A 75 13.83 -37.58 -6.06
C PRO A 75 12.97 -37.05 -4.88
N SER A 76 11.76 -37.59 -4.84
CA SER A 76 10.83 -37.68 -3.71
C SER A 76 11.48 -38.31 -2.47
N THR A 77 11.37 -37.62 -1.33
CA THR A 77 11.51 -38.23 0.00
C THR A 77 10.23 -38.06 0.79
N ARG A 78 9.64 -39.21 1.07
CA ARG A 78 8.45 -39.49 1.85
C ARG A 78 8.83 -39.67 3.33
N ASN A 79 7.84 -39.48 4.18
CA ASN A 79 7.65 -40.04 5.52
C ASN A 79 8.24 -39.27 6.71
N THR A 80 7.35 -38.87 7.63
CA THR A 80 7.28 -39.56 8.92
C THR A 80 5.90 -39.35 9.57
N THR A 81 5.18 -40.46 9.69
CA THR A 81 3.89 -40.57 10.35
C THR A 81 4.09 -40.68 11.86
N THR A 82 3.35 -39.89 12.60
CA THR A 82 3.24 -39.87 14.06
C THR A 82 2.89 -41.26 14.61
N TYR A 83 3.76 -41.81 15.45
CA TYR A 83 3.55 -43.07 16.18
C TYR A 83 2.71 -42.80 17.44
N ARG A 84 1.53 -43.41 17.51
CA ARG A 84 0.58 -43.34 18.63
C ARG A 84 0.77 -44.61 19.46
N ASN A 85 1.32 -44.50 20.66
CA ASN A 85 1.49 -45.64 21.56
C ASN A 85 0.18 -45.97 22.28
N THR A 86 -0.30 -47.19 22.04
CA THR A 86 -1.46 -47.82 22.64
C THR A 86 -1.06 -48.50 23.95
N THR A 87 -1.77 -48.19 25.03
CA THR A 87 -1.68 -48.82 26.35
C THR A 87 -2.27 -50.23 26.29
N TYR A 88 -1.45 -51.27 26.50
CA TYR A 88 -1.93 -52.62 26.76
C TYR A 88 -1.97 -52.90 28.25
N ARG A 89 -3.19 -53.17 28.72
CA ARG A 89 -3.55 -53.69 30.04
C ARG A 89 -3.58 -55.21 29.91
N THR A 90 -2.72 -55.92 30.65
CA THR A 90 -2.76 -57.38 30.73
C THR A 90 -2.80 -57.80 32.20
N THR A 91 -3.96 -58.33 32.60
CA THR A 91 -4.18 -59.12 33.80
C THR A 91 -3.77 -60.56 33.53
N ASN A 92 -3.09 -61.22 34.48
CA ASN A 92 -3.15 -62.67 34.75
C ASN A 92 -2.41 -62.91 36.09
N ARG A 93 -3.09 -63.35 37.17
CA ARG A 93 -3.70 -64.66 37.44
C ARG A 93 -2.65 -65.74 37.79
N THR A 94 -2.46 -65.88 39.10
CA THR A 94 -2.20 -67.09 39.91
C THR A 94 -1.47 -68.27 39.27
N ARG A 95 -0.29 -68.61 39.82
CA ARG A 95 0.07 -70.02 40.04
C ARG A 95 0.98 -70.19 41.25
N ASP A 96 0.70 -71.29 41.91
CA ASP A 96 1.10 -71.78 43.21
C ASP A 96 2.57 -72.20 43.37
N LEU A 97 2.98 -72.17 44.65
CA LEU A 97 3.85 -73.10 45.37
C LEU A 97 5.26 -73.37 44.81
N TYR A 98 6.27 -72.91 45.55
CA TYR A 98 7.26 -73.79 46.18
C TYR A 98 7.99 -73.02 47.30
N GLU A 99 7.97 -73.59 48.50
CA GLU A 99 8.80 -73.16 49.64
C GLU A 99 10.28 -73.34 49.30
N ASP A 100 11.04 -72.24 49.32
CA ASP A 100 12.50 -72.29 49.40
C ASP A 100 12.92 -71.42 50.60
N ARG A 101 13.28 -72.11 51.69
CA ARG A 101 13.83 -71.50 52.92
C ARG A 101 15.19 -70.91 52.62
N ARG A 102 15.22 -69.62 52.32
CA ARG A 102 16.45 -68.81 52.31
C ARG A 102 16.56 -67.97 53.58
N PRO A 103 17.78 -67.76 54.11
CA PRO A 103 18.00 -67.03 55.35
C PRO A 103 17.47 -65.60 55.23
N ARG A 104 16.73 -65.15 56.26
CA ARG A 104 16.28 -63.77 56.42
C ARG A 104 17.47 -62.82 56.36
N HIS A 105 17.72 -62.22 55.21
CA HIS A 105 18.38 -60.92 55.16
C HIS A 105 17.38 -59.89 55.68
N VAL A 106 17.67 -59.34 56.85
CA VAL A 106 17.07 -58.09 57.31
C VAL A 106 17.58 -57.00 56.38
N VAL A 107 16.83 -56.73 55.31
CA VAL A 107 17.00 -55.50 54.54
C VAL A 107 16.51 -54.39 55.46
N ILE A 108 17.46 -53.68 56.07
CA ILE A 108 17.16 -52.38 56.66
C ILE A 108 16.89 -51.49 55.45
N ASP A 109 15.63 -51.41 55.03
CA ASP A 109 15.15 -50.37 54.12
C ASP A 109 15.20 -49.04 54.87
N ALA A 110 16.42 -48.56 55.13
CA ALA A 110 16.67 -47.15 55.34
C ALA A 110 16.47 -46.51 53.97
N VAL A 111 15.20 -46.32 53.59
CA VAL A 111 14.80 -45.46 52.48
C VAL A 111 15.41 -44.11 52.82
N ALA A 112 16.54 -43.78 52.17
CA ALA A 112 17.16 -42.49 52.32
C ALA A 112 16.07 -41.45 52.01
N PRO A 113 15.78 -40.51 52.94
CA PRO A 113 14.77 -39.49 52.69
C PRO A 113 15.11 -38.81 51.38
N ASP A 114 14.11 -38.69 50.50
CA ASP A 114 14.27 -38.09 49.18
C ASP A 114 15.00 -36.75 49.34
N PRO A 115 16.16 -36.54 48.70
CA PRO A 115 16.95 -35.32 48.87
C PRO A 115 16.14 -34.04 48.58
N ILE A 116 15.03 -34.14 47.84
CA ILE A 116 14.13 -33.03 47.54
C ILE A 116 13.29 -32.59 48.76
N GLU A 117 12.96 -33.51 49.69
CA GLU A 117 12.16 -33.18 50.88
C GLU A 117 12.86 -32.14 51.76
N HIS A 118 14.20 -32.20 51.87
CA HIS A 118 14.97 -31.25 52.66
C HIS A 118 14.96 -29.83 52.07
N HIS A 119 14.87 -29.71 50.74
CA HIS A 119 14.88 -28.42 50.04
C HIS A 119 13.50 -27.83 49.77
N ARG A 120 12.43 -28.58 50.07
CA ARG A 120 11.04 -28.16 49.89
C ARG A 120 10.69 -26.77 50.45
N PRO A 121 11.13 -26.35 51.65
CA PRO A 121 10.85 -25.00 52.14
C PRO A 121 11.56 -23.91 51.31
N TRP A 122 12.78 -24.16 50.86
CA TRP A 122 13.54 -23.21 50.04
C TRP A 122 12.95 -23.08 48.63
N ILE A 123 12.53 -24.21 48.05
CA ILE A 123 11.85 -24.26 46.76
C ILE A 123 10.53 -23.48 46.79
N LYS A 124 9.74 -23.58 47.88
CA LYS A 124 8.50 -22.79 48.03
C LYS A 124 8.75 -21.29 48.03
N ILE A 125 9.81 -20.83 48.71
CA ILE A 125 10.19 -19.41 48.74
C ILE A 125 10.66 -18.97 47.36
N PHE A 126 11.47 -19.77 46.68
CA PHE A 126 11.95 -19.48 45.33
C PHE A 126 10.80 -19.38 44.31
N ILE A 127 9.88 -20.36 44.31
CA ILE A 127 8.68 -20.34 43.45
C ILE A 127 7.83 -19.10 43.75
N GLY A 128 7.62 -18.77 45.02
CA GLY A 128 6.90 -17.55 45.42
C GLY A 128 7.54 -16.28 44.86
N SER A 129 8.88 -16.18 44.94
CA SER A 129 9.63 -15.05 44.39
C SER A 129 9.51 -14.94 42.86
N VAL A 130 9.58 -16.07 42.15
CA VAL A 130 9.45 -16.09 40.67
C VAL A 130 8.05 -15.67 40.26
N VAL A 131 7.01 -16.19 40.92
CA VAL A 131 5.61 -15.81 40.64
C VAL A 131 5.39 -14.31 40.89
N ALA A 132 5.91 -13.77 41.99
CA ALA A 132 5.83 -12.33 42.29
C ALA A 132 6.54 -11.48 41.22
N ALA A 133 7.72 -11.89 40.76
CA ALA A 133 8.46 -11.19 39.70
C ALA A 133 7.70 -11.19 38.36
N VAL A 134 7.08 -12.32 37.99
CA VAL A 134 6.27 -12.42 36.77
C VAL A 134 5.02 -11.53 36.86
N ILE A 135 4.31 -11.55 38.00
CA ILE A 135 3.14 -10.67 38.21
C ILE A 135 3.56 -9.19 38.12
N PHE A 136 4.67 -8.82 38.75
CA PHE A 136 5.18 -7.45 38.70
C PHE A 136 5.55 -7.02 37.28
N ALA A 137 6.21 -7.90 36.51
CA ALA A 137 6.53 -7.64 35.10
C ALA A 137 5.27 -7.45 34.25
N VAL A 138 4.23 -8.28 34.45
CA VAL A 138 2.94 -8.13 33.75
C VAL A 138 2.30 -6.79 34.10
N VAL A 139 2.28 -6.39 35.37
CA VAL A 139 1.72 -5.10 35.80
C VAL A 139 2.50 -3.93 35.17
N LEU A 140 3.84 -4.00 35.12
CA LEU A 140 4.65 -2.96 34.47
C LEU A 140 4.41 -2.89 32.96
N ILE A 141 4.27 -4.02 32.28
CA ILE A 141 3.95 -4.06 30.85
C ILE A 141 2.55 -3.47 30.61
N SER A 142 1.56 -3.85 31.41
CA SER A 142 0.21 -3.29 31.33
C SER A 142 0.18 -1.78 31.59
N ALA A 143 0.89 -1.30 32.61
CA ALA A 143 0.99 0.13 32.91
C ALA A 143 1.70 0.89 31.78
N GLY A 144 2.77 0.33 31.21
CA GLY A 144 3.47 0.89 30.06
C GLY A 144 2.61 0.94 28.79
N MET A 145 1.68 0.00 28.62
CA MET A 145 0.69 0.03 27.52
C MET A 145 -0.41 1.07 27.76
N SER A 146 -0.87 1.25 29.01
CA SER A 146 -1.95 2.22 29.35
C SER A 146 -1.49 3.68 29.40
N GLN A 147 -0.19 3.94 29.61
CA GLN A 147 0.35 5.31 29.64
C GLN A 147 0.82 5.82 28.27
N ARG A 148 0.63 5.08 27.18
CA ARG A 148 0.85 5.59 25.81
C ARG A 148 -0.42 6.28 25.31
N PRO A 149 -0.48 7.63 25.25
CA PRO A 149 -1.56 8.30 24.53
C PRO A 149 -1.39 7.98 23.04
N GLY A 150 -2.32 7.20 22.51
CA GLY A 150 -2.29 6.72 21.13
C GLY A 150 -1.82 5.27 21.07
N LEU A 151 -2.73 4.39 20.67
CA LEU A 151 -2.36 3.09 20.14
C LEU A 151 -1.25 3.29 19.10
N PRO A 152 -0.14 2.52 19.11
CA PRO A 152 0.59 2.29 17.88
C PRO A 152 -0.42 1.61 16.96
N GLN A 153 -1.04 2.40 16.10
CA GLN A 153 -1.59 1.88 14.86
C GLN A 153 -0.38 1.23 14.20
N LEU A 154 -0.25 -0.09 14.36
CA LEU A 154 0.50 -0.90 13.42
C LEU A 154 -0.23 -0.69 12.11
N ILE A 155 0.12 0.41 11.42
CA ILE A 155 -0.20 0.57 10.03
C ILE A 155 0.60 -0.54 9.39
N THR A 156 0.00 -1.71 9.26
CA THR A 156 0.40 -2.70 8.28
C THR A 156 0.25 -1.98 6.95
N SER A 157 1.31 -1.27 6.53
CA SER A 157 1.49 -0.74 5.19
C SER A 157 1.79 -1.90 4.24
N THR A 158 1.00 -2.97 4.33
CA THR A 158 0.74 -3.88 3.23
C THR A 158 -0.05 -3.08 2.22
N GLY A 159 0.66 -2.51 1.25
CA GLY A 159 0.10 -1.70 0.18
C GLY A 159 -1.03 -2.41 -0.57
N GLY A 160 -1.89 -1.61 -1.20
CA GLY A 160 -2.84 -2.10 -2.19
C GLY A 160 -4.32 -1.75 -1.95
N GLY A 161 -4.64 -0.70 -1.20
CA GLY A 161 -5.94 -0.05 -1.38
C GLY A 161 -5.91 0.68 -2.73
N VAL A 162 -6.63 0.18 -3.74
CA VAL A 162 -6.80 0.90 -5.01
C VAL A 162 -7.88 1.95 -4.77
N TYR A 163 -7.48 3.21 -4.62
CA TYR A 163 -8.40 4.30 -4.33
C TYR A 163 -8.87 4.96 -5.63
N SER A 164 -10.18 5.17 -5.75
CA SER A 164 -10.78 5.93 -6.81
C SER A 164 -10.51 7.42 -6.59
N ILE A 165 -9.44 7.96 -7.19
CA ILE A 165 -9.19 9.41 -7.19
C ILE A 165 -10.20 10.09 -8.13
N GLN A 166 -10.63 11.31 -7.79
CA GLN A 166 -11.63 12.05 -8.56
C GLN A 166 -11.02 13.09 -9.52
N VAL A 167 -9.74 13.41 -9.38
CA VAL A 167 -9.11 14.48 -10.15
C VAL A 167 -8.52 13.99 -11.48
N GLY A 168 -9.42 13.91 -12.44
CA GLY A 168 -9.18 13.74 -13.87
C GLY A 168 -10.55 13.83 -14.54
N GLY A 169 -10.84 14.95 -15.19
CA GLY A 169 -12.21 15.22 -15.63
C GLY A 169 -12.28 16.47 -16.50
N ALA A 170 -13.48 17.01 -16.67
CA ALA A 170 -13.75 18.13 -17.58
C ALA A 170 -12.80 19.34 -17.37
N ASP A 171 -12.30 19.53 -16.15
CA ASP A 171 -11.40 20.62 -15.79
C ASP A 171 -9.92 20.36 -16.13
N ALA A 172 -9.54 19.21 -16.67
CA ALA A 172 -8.12 18.88 -16.93
C ALA A 172 -7.40 19.93 -17.79
N LYS A 173 -8.10 20.47 -18.79
CA LYS A 173 -7.60 21.58 -19.63
C LYS A 173 -7.13 22.81 -18.86
N SER A 174 -7.60 22.99 -17.63
CA SER A 174 -7.30 24.17 -16.82
C SER A 174 -6.15 23.97 -15.83
N TRP A 175 -5.45 22.83 -15.90
CA TRP A 175 -4.24 22.57 -15.12
C TRP A 175 -3.18 21.71 -15.83
N GLN A 176 -3.49 21.06 -16.96
CA GLN A 176 -2.55 20.26 -17.78
C GLN A 176 -1.51 21.09 -18.56
N GLU A 177 -1.05 22.18 -17.96
CA GLU A 177 0.00 23.01 -18.52
C GLU A 177 1.38 22.42 -18.22
N LYS A 178 2.23 22.33 -19.25
CA LYS A 178 3.59 21.78 -19.12
C LYS A 178 4.49 22.62 -18.23
N GLU A 179 4.14 23.88 -18.00
CA GLU A 179 4.91 24.77 -17.13
C GLU A 179 4.17 25.05 -15.82
N PRO A 180 4.89 25.29 -14.70
CA PRO A 180 4.26 25.66 -13.43
C PRO A 180 3.45 26.95 -13.55
N MET A 181 2.15 26.87 -13.27
CA MET A 181 1.28 28.03 -13.30
C MET A 181 1.56 28.99 -12.13
N PRO A 182 1.37 30.31 -12.34
CA PRO A 182 1.43 31.29 -11.26
C PRO A 182 0.30 31.01 -10.24
N ALA A 183 0.63 31.14 -8.96
CA ALA A 183 -0.33 30.88 -7.90
C ALA A 183 -1.37 32.00 -7.80
N LYS A 184 -2.65 31.61 -7.76
CA LYS A 184 -3.79 32.53 -7.55
C LYS A 184 -3.83 33.09 -6.14
N THR A 185 -3.34 32.32 -5.18
CA THR A 185 -3.19 32.74 -3.80
C THR A 185 -1.71 32.79 -3.44
N PRO A 186 -1.28 33.69 -2.53
CA PRO A 186 0.08 33.69 -2.04
C PRO A 186 0.43 32.34 -1.41
N ILE A 187 1.52 31.74 -1.88
CA ILE A 187 2.05 30.48 -1.32
C ILE A 187 2.71 30.81 0.03
N PRO A 188 2.34 30.12 1.13
CA PRO A 188 3.02 30.28 2.41
C PRO A 188 4.52 29.97 2.28
N THR A 189 5.37 30.81 2.86
CA THR A 189 6.83 30.62 2.85
C THR A 189 7.30 29.54 3.82
N LYS A 190 6.43 29.10 4.74
CA LYS A 190 6.67 28.01 5.69
C LYS A 190 5.43 27.11 5.73
N THR A 191 5.61 25.85 5.32
CA THR A 191 4.53 24.86 5.19
C THR A 191 4.67 23.69 6.18
N GLY A 192 5.66 23.74 7.07
CA GLY A 192 5.98 22.62 7.97
C GLY A 192 6.69 21.46 7.24
N PRO A 193 6.92 20.33 7.93
CA PRO A 193 7.72 19.21 7.40
C PRO A 193 7.05 18.45 6.25
N TYR A 194 5.73 18.59 6.07
CA TYR A 194 4.97 17.90 5.02
C TYR A 194 4.39 18.86 3.97
N GLY A 195 5.05 20.00 3.77
CA GLY A 195 4.80 20.85 2.61
C GLY A 195 5.40 20.25 1.36
N VAL A 196 4.60 20.11 0.29
CA VAL A 196 5.03 19.46 -0.95
C VAL A 196 6.00 20.33 -1.77
N LEU A 197 5.96 21.65 -1.56
CA LEU A 197 6.85 22.59 -2.23
C LEU A 197 8.24 22.60 -1.59
N GLY A 198 9.27 22.47 -2.41
CA GLY A 198 10.63 22.45 -1.91
C GLY A 198 11.63 22.00 -2.96
N LYS A 199 12.91 22.13 -2.60
CA LYS A 199 13.99 21.48 -3.35
C LYS A 199 13.95 19.97 -3.06
N PRO A 200 14.47 19.12 -3.95
CA PRO A 200 14.56 17.70 -3.66
C PRO A 200 15.32 17.38 -2.38
N THR A 201 14.74 16.51 -1.55
CA THR A 201 15.34 16.02 -0.30
C THR A 201 15.97 14.64 -0.46
N ILE A 202 15.59 13.91 -1.50
CA ILE A 202 16.14 12.58 -1.85
C ILE A 202 16.85 12.62 -3.20
N SER A 203 17.89 11.80 -3.35
CA SER A 203 18.68 11.74 -4.59
C SER A 203 18.06 10.81 -5.64
N VAL A 204 18.44 10.98 -6.91
CA VAL A 204 18.07 10.09 -8.02
C VAL A 204 18.43 8.63 -7.72
N ASN A 205 19.64 8.38 -7.20
CA ASN A 205 20.10 7.04 -6.86
C ASN A 205 19.22 6.41 -5.78
N PHE A 206 18.82 7.20 -4.78
CA PHE A 206 17.93 6.73 -3.72
C PHE A 206 16.54 6.39 -4.26
N ILE A 207 15.96 7.24 -5.12
CA ILE A 207 14.67 6.96 -5.78
C ILE A 207 14.74 5.63 -6.55
N ASN A 208 15.82 5.42 -7.33
CA ASN A 208 16.01 4.18 -8.07
C ASN A 208 16.16 2.95 -7.15
N GLN A 209 16.85 3.08 -6.01
CA GLN A 209 16.96 2.00 -5.03
C GLN A 209 15.60 1.66 -4.42
N VAL A 210 14.77 2.66 -4.08
CA VAL A 210 13.42 2.44 -3.58
C VAL A 210 12.61 1.69 -4.64
N LEU A 211 12.49 2.23 -5.86
CA LEU A 211 11.71 1.61 -6.95
C LEU A 211 12.17 0.17 -7.25
N ALA A 212 13.48 -0.07 -7.31
CA ALA A 212 14.03 -1.41 -7.51
C ALA A 212 13.70 -2.35 -6.35
N SER A 213 13.76 -1.89 -5.10
CA SER A 213 13.46 -2.70 -3.93
C SER A 213 12.01 -3.20 -3.87
N TYR A 214 11.09 -2.52 -4.55
CA TYR A 214 9.68 -2.92 -4.69
C TYR A 214 9.37 -3.65 -6.01
N HIS A 215 10.39 -3.95 -6.83
CA HIS A 215 10.21 -4.51 -8.18
C HIS A 215 9.26 -3.67 -9.05
N SER A 216 9.36 -2.34 -8.92
CA SER A 216 8.53 -1.43 -9.70
C SER A 216 8.82 -1.57 -11.20
N PRO A 217 7.79 -1.62 -12.07
CA PRO A 217 7.99 -1.49 -13.52
C PRO A 217 8.58 -0.13 -13.93
N ALA A 218 8.62 0.86 -13.03
CA ALA A 218 9.27 2.15 -13.24
C ALA A 218 10.72 2.19 -12.70
N ALA A 219 11.28 1.06 -12.25
CA ALA A 219 12.68 1.01 -11.81
C ALA A 219 13.63 1.53 -12.91
N GLY A 220 14.62 2.34 -12.49
CA GLY A 220 15.55 3.01 -13.40
C GLY A 220 15.07 4.39 -13.89
N LYS A 221 13.81 4.77 -13.63
CA LYS A 221 13.24 6.07 -14.07
C LYS A 221 13.33 7.18 -13.02
N GLY A 222 14.11 6.98 -11.95
CA GLY A 222 14.25 7.95 -10.86
C GLY A 222 14.77 9.32 -11.30
N GLN A 223 15.56 9.39 -12.39
CA GLN A 223 16.04 10.66 -12.94
C GLN A 223 14.88 11.52 -13.44
N ALA A 224 13.95 10.95 -14.21
CA ALA A 224 12.78 11.67 -14.71
C ALA A 224 11.87 12.16 -13.57
N LEU A 225 11.62 11.30 -12.57
CA LEU A 225 10.82 11.67 -11.40
C LEU A 225 11.46 12.84 -10.63
N TYR A 226 12.79 12.84 -10.49
CA TYR A 226 13.56 13.90 -9.84
C TYR A 226 13.54 15.20 -10.64
N ASP A 227 13.83 15.14 -11.95
CA ASP A 227 13.91 16.31 -12.81
C ASP A 227 12.57 17.03 -12.91
N LEU A 228 11.47 16.27 -12.94
CA LEU A 228 10.12 16.83 -12.86
C LEU A 228 9.87 17.49 -11.50
N GLY A 229 10.34 16.90 -10.39
CA GLY A 229 10.28 17.53 -9.08
C GLY A 229 10.98 18.89 -9.07
N VAL A 230 12.20 18.96 -9.64
CA VAL A 230 12.93 20.21 -9.82
C VAL A 230 12.15 21.20 -10.70
N LYS A 231 11.65 20.75 -11.87
CA LYS A 231 10.88 21.58 -12.82
C LYS A 231 9.65 22.21 -12.17
N TYR A 232 8.89 21.43 -11.40
CA TYR A 232 7.65 21.89 -10.79
C TYR A 232 7.82 22.49 -9.38
N GLY A 233 9.05 22.48 -8.84
CA GLY A 233 9.36 22.98 -7.50
C GLY A 233 8.71 22.14 -6.39
N ILE A 234 8.53 20.85 -6.64
CA ILE A 234 7.94 19.87 -5.73
C ILE A 234 9.02 18.87 -5.35
N ASP A 235 9.15 18.57 -4.07
CA ASP A 235 10.10 17.57 -3.61
C ASP A 235 9.67 16.16 -4.09
N PRO A 236 10.49 15.44 -4.88
CA PRO A 236 10.15 14.12 -5.43
C PRO A 236 9.87 13.06 -4.36
N ALA A 237 10.27 13.26 -3.10
CA ALA A 237 9.85 12.38 -2.01
C ALA A 237 8.32 12.27 -1.89
N PHE A 238 7.58 13.37 -2.14
CA PHE A 238 6.12 13.36 -2.11
C PHE A 238 5.54 12.62 -3.31
N ALA A 239 6.05 12.84 -4.52
CA ALA A 239 5.63 12.09 -5.70
C ALA A 239 5.83 10.58 -5.51
N LEU A 240 6.98 10.18 -4.97
CA LEU A 240 7.29 8.80 -4.66
C LEU A 240 6.33 8.22 -3.60
N ALA A 241 5.91 9.03 -2.62
CA ALA A 241 5.01 8.60 -1.55
C ALA A 241 3.60 8.35 -2.07
N PHE A 242 3.09 9.25 -2.91
CA PHE A 242 1.83 9.03 -3.64
C PHE A 242 1.93 7.77 -4.50
N PHE A 243 3.02 7.60 -5.24
CA PHE A 243 3.18 6.42 -6.10
C PHE A 243 3.16 5.10 -5.31
N GLN A 244 3.79 5.08 -4.14
CA GLN A 244 3.74 3.95 -3.22
C GLN A 244 2.30 3.67 -2.78
N HIS A 245 1.62 4.71 -2.29
CA HIS A 245 0.28 4.59 -1.74
C HIS A 245 -0.72 4.09 -2.79
N GLU A 246 -0.63 4.64 -3.99
CA GLU A 246 -1.60 4.46 -5.07
C GLU A 246 -1.53 3.09 -5.75
N SER A 247 -0.34 2.52 -5.87
CA SER A 247 -0.15 1.32 -6.68
C SER A 247 1.03 0.46 -6.26
N THR A 248 1.62 0.73 -5.10
CA THR A 248 2.88 0.10 -4.69
C THR A 248 3.91 0.23 -5.83
N PHE A 249 4.11 1.48 -6.29
CA PHE A 249 4.99 1.82 -7.40
C PHE A 249 4.64 1.14 -8.72
N GLY A 250 3.36 1.05 -9.05
CA GLY A 250 2.90 0.50 -10.33
C GLY A 250 2.79 -1.01 -10.38
N THR A 251 2.99 -1.72 -9.26
CA THR A 251 2.89 -3.18 -9.19
C THR A 251 1.47 -3.68 -8.92
N ALA A 252 0.56 -2.79 -8.50
CA ALA A 252 -0.81 -3.07 -8.16
C ALA A 252 -1.79 -2.06 -8.80
N GLY A 253 -3.07 -2.41 -8.80
CA GLY A 253 -4.14 -1.52 -9.28
C GLY A 253 -4.08 -1.21 -10.78
N GLU A 254 -4.68 -0.07 -11.15
CA GLU A 254 -4.78 0.42 -12.53
C GLU A 254 -3.45 0.91 -13.10
N ALA A 255 -2.52 1.33 -12.24
CA ALA A 255 -1.21 1.79 -12.67
C ALA A 255 -0.44 0.73 -13.49
N ARG A 256 -0.75 -0.57 -13.32
CA ARG A 256 -0.15 -1.68 -14.10
C ARG A 256 -0.38 -1.57 -15.61
N THR A 257 -1.50 -0.98 -16.03
CA THR A 257 -1.91 -0.85 -17.45
C THR A 257 -1.93 0.60 -17.90
N THR A 258 -2.20 1.53 -16.99
CA THR A 258 -2.31 2.96 -17.28
C THR A 258 -0.99 3.71 -17.18
N MET A 259 0.02 3.16 -16.50
CA MET A 259 1.29 3.85 -16.16
C MET A 259 1.06 5.20 -15.45
N SER A 260 -0.07 5.35 -14.76
CA SER A 260 -0.42 6.56 -14.01
C SER A 260 0.09 6.46 -12.58
N LEU A 261 0.99 7.36 -12.17
CA LEU A 261 1.51 7.40 -10.80
C LEU A 261 0.40 7.58 -9.77
N GLY A 262 -0.61 8.38 -10.10
CA GLY A 262 -1.71 8.74 -9.22
C GLY A 262 -3.07 8.28 -9.73
N ASN A 263 -3.16 7.15 -10.43
CA ASN A 263 -4.41 6.56 -10.93
C ASN A 263 -5.44 7.59 -11.45
N LEU A 264 -4.97 8.53 -12.31
CA LEU A 264 -5.81 9.65 -12.74
C LEU A 264 -7.05 9.16 -13.50
N ARG A 265 -8.16 9.82 -13.25
CA ARG A 265 -9.39 9.68 -14.04
C ARG A 265 -9.21 10.24 -15.44
N CYS A 266 -10.14 9.90 -16.32
CA CYS A 266 -10.06 10.26 -17.73
C CYS A 266 -9.85 11.77 -17.96
N ILE A 267 -8.86 12.08 -18.79
CA ILE A 267 -8.50 13.45 -19.21
C ILE A 267 -8.56 13.55 -20.74
N PRO A 268 -8.87 14.74 -21.30
CA PRO A 268 -9.26 14.86 -22.71
C PRO A 268 -8.21 14.44 -23.75
N ASP A 269 -6.93 14.51 -23.40
CA ASP A 269 -5.79 14.22 -24.28
C ASP A 269 -5.22 12.80 -24.12
N ARG A 270 -5.90 11.94 -23.33
CA ARG A 270 -5.47 10.56 -23.07
C ARG A 270 -6.56 9.55 -23.36
N PRO A 271 -6.21 8.32 -23.79
CA PRO A 271 -7.17 7.23 -23.85
C PRO A 271 -7.82 7.01 -22.48
N CYS A 272 -9.15 6.93 -22.47
CA CYS A 272 -9.96 6.63 -21.30
C CYS A 272 -10.28 5.13 -21.29
N VAL A 273 -9.54 4.37 -20.49
CA VAL A 273 -9.66 2.91 -20.37
C VAL A 273 -10.49 2.53 -19.16
N ASP A 274 -10.96 1.27 -19.09
CA ASP A 274 -11.64 0.71 -17.91
C ASP A 274 -12.85 1.53 -17.44
N GLN A 275 -13.67 1.96 -18.39
CA GLN A 275 -14.83 2.84 -18.17
C GLN A 275 -15.92 2.21 -17.31
N ASP A 276 -16.03 0.88 -17.34
CA ASP A 276 -16.88 0.07 -16.47
C ASP A 276 -16.43 0.15 -14.99
N ARG A 277 -15.20 0.58 -14.72
CA ARG A 277 -14.58 0.74 -13.40
C ARG A 277 -14.34 2.21 -13.04
N GLY A 278 -15.10 3.11 -13.67
CA GLY A 278 -15.07 4.56 -13.44
C GLY A 278 -14.15 5.34 -14.38
N GLY A 279 -13.42 4.66 -15.28
CA GLY A 279 -12.58 5.28 -16.28
C GLY A 279 -11.25 5.81 -15.73
N TYR A 280 -10.15 5.45 -16.39
CA TYR A 280 -8.81 5.92 -16.05
C TYR A 280 -8.07 6.41 -17.29
N ALA A 281 -7.23 7.44 -17.10
CA ALA A 281 -6.39 7.95 -18.16
C ALA A 281 -5.18 7.04 -18.35
N GLN A 282 -4.99 6.52 -19.56
CA GLN A 282 -3.79 5.78 -19.93
C GLN A 282 -2.68 6.74 -20.39
N MET A 283 -1.55 6.68 -19.70
CA MET A 283 -0.35 7.44 -20.03
C MET A 283 0.42 6.77 -21.17
N GLN A 284 1.29 7.51 -21.83
CA GLN A 284 2.16 7.00 -22.90
C GLN A 284 3.37 6.24 -22.34
N SER A 285 3.82 6.63 -21.14
CA SER A 285 4.93 6.02 -20.40
C SER A 285 4.81 6.34 -18.91
N TRP A 286 5.68 5.77 -18.09
CA TRP A 286 5.80 6.15 -16.69
C TRP A 286 6.22 7.62 -16.51
N GLU A 287 7.18 8.11 -17.30
CA GLU A 287 7.63 9.50 -17.25
C GLU A 287 6.51 10.49 -17.59
N ASP A 288 5.69 10.13 -18.57
CA ASP A 288 4.50 10.88 -18.94
C ASP A 288 3.47 10.91 -17.78
N GLY A 289 3.25 9.76 -17.13
CA GLY A 289 2.43 9.67 -15.92
C GLY A 289 2.97 10.49 -14.74
N PHE A 290 4.30 10.55 -14.58
CA PHE A 290 4.94 11.39 -13.58
C PHE A 290 4.66 12.87 -13.87
N GLU A 291 4.88 13.32 -15.11
CA GLU A 291 4.68 14.72 -15.48
C GLU A 291 3.23 15.15 -15.27
N ILE A 292 2.26 14.34 -15.70
CA ILE A 292 0.83 14.61 -15.48
C ILE A 292 0.49 14.73 -13.99
N TRP A 293 1.06 13.88 -13.14
CA TRP A 293 0.86 13.99 -11.69
C TRP A 293 1.46 15.30 -11.13
N TYR A 294 2.67 15.67 -11.55
CA TYR A 294 3.28 16.94 -11.13
C TYR A 294 2.48 18.15 -11.60
N GLN A 295 1.95 18.14 -12.84
CA GLN A 295 1.04 19.18 -13.33
C GLN A 295 -0.19 19.28 -12.44
N LEU A 296 -0.82 18.15 -12.11
CA LEU A 296 -1.97 18.11 -11.24
C LEU A 296 -1.66 18.75 -9.87
N ILE A 297 -0.62 18.30 -9.17
CA ILE A 297 -0.26 18.86 -7.87
C ILE A 297 0.12 20.34 -7.98
N ARG A 298 0.98 20.70 -8.94
CA ARG A 298 1.52 22.06 -9.03
C ARG A 298 0.51 23.08 -9.50
N ASN A 299 -0.30 22.74 -10.50
CA ASN A 299 -1.18 23.68 -11.17
C ASN A 299 -2.58 23.67 -10.57
N TYR A 300 -3.13 22.50 -10.26
CA TYR A 300 -4.48 22.42 -9.68
C TYR A 300 -4.46 22.66 -8.18
N TYR A 301 -3.73 21.84 -7.41
CA TYR A 301 -3.76 21.91 -5.95
C TYR A 301 -3.05 23.15 -5.42
N ILE A 302 -1.82 23.39 -5.87
CA ILE A 302 -1.03 24.51 -5.36
C ILE A 302 -1.45 25.82 -6.02
N ALA A 303 -1.30 25.96 -7.34
CA ALA A 303 -1.48 27.25 -7.99
C ALA A 303 -2.93 27.74 -7.91
N ARG A 304 -3.91 26.87 -8.15
CA ARG A 304 -5.31 27.30 -8.20
C ARG A 304 -6.03 27.24 -6.86
N ARG A 305 -5.70 26.27 -6.00
CA ARG A 305 -6.43 26.02 -4.74
C ARG A 305 -5.64 26.48 -3.51
N GLY A 306 -4.36 26.78 -3.63
CA GLY A 306 -3.51 27.20 -2.51
C GLY A 306 -3.22 26.08 -1.50
N LEU A 307 -3.39 24.81 -1.91
CA LEU A 307 -3.18 23.63 -1.07
C LEU A 307 -1.73 23.18 -1.22
N VAL A 308 -0.94 23.31 -0.15
CA VAL A 308 0.52 23.20 -0.18
C VAL A 308 1.09 22.13 0.76
N THR A 309 0.23 21.48 1.55
CA THR A 309 0.62 20.34 2.40
C THR A 309 -0.22 19.11 2.09
N VAL A 310 0.28 17.92 2.43
CA VAL A 310 -0.49 16.66 2.27
C VAL A 310 -1.83 16.70 3.02
N GLU A 311 -1.91 17.31 4.19
CA GLU A 311 -3.16 17.44 4.95
C GLU A 311 -4.20 18.32 4.24
N GLN A 312 -3.74 19.27 3.42
CA GLN A 312 -4.61 20.13 2.63
C GLN A 312 -5.02 19.46 1.31
N ILE A 313 -4.10 18.72 0.70
CA ILE A 313 -4.29 18.09 -0.61
C ILE A 313 -5.19 16.85 -0.51
N ILE A 314 -4.93 15.96 0.45
CA ILE A 314 -5.58 14.64 0.50
C ILE A 314 -7.11 14.70 0.63
N PRO A 315 -7.71 15.54 1.49
CA PRO A 315 -9.17 15.64 1.58
C PRO A 315 -9.86 16.06 0.27
N VAL A 316 -9.11 16.63 -0.68
CA VAL A 316 -9.60 17.00 -2.01
C VAL A 316 -9.19 15.97 -3.08
N TYR A 317 -8.06 15.29 -2.88
CA TYR A 317 -7.52 14.29 -3.81
C TYR A 317 -8.22 12.94 -3.70
N ALA A 318 -8.47 12.48 -2.48
CA ALA A 318 -9.11 11.22 -2.15
C ALA A 318 -10.13 11.45 -1.01
N PRO A 319 -11.25 12.13 -1.29
CA PRO A 319 -12.23 12.50 -0.27
C PRO A 319 -12.93 11.29 0.33
N ALA A 320 -13.32 11.37 1.60
CA ALA A 320 -14.09 10.33 2.28
C ALA A 320 -15.45 10.04 1.62
N ALA A 321 -16.01 11.00 0.87
CA ALA A 321 -17.23 10.82 0.08
C ALA A 321 -17.12 9.67 -0.94
N ASP A 322 -15.90 9.38 -1.42
CA ASP A 322 -15.61 8.27 -2.34
C ASP A 322 -15.13 7.01 -1.59
N SER A 323 -15.51 6.88 -0.30
CA SER A 323 -15.11 5.77 0.58
C SER A 323 -13.61 5.68 0.87
N ASN A 324 -12.88 6.79 0.72
CA ASN A 324 -11.49 6.89 1.14
C ASN A 324 -11.35 7.12 2.65
N ASN A 325 -10.20 6.77 3.21
CA ASN A 325 -9.82 7.14 4.58
C ASN A 325 -8.69 8.18 4.52
N GLU A 326 -9.08 9.46 4.51
CA GLU A 326 -8.16 10.60 4.38
C GLU A 326 -7.04 10.58 5.43
N GLN A 327 -7.38 10.28 6.70
CA GLN A 327 -6.41 10.27 7.78
C GLN A 327 -5.41 9.12 7.64
N ALA A 328 -5.86 7.94 7.21
CA ALA A 328 -4.98 6.81 6.94
C ALA A 328 -4.06 7.08 5.74
N TYR A 329 -4.58 7.71 4.68
CA TYR A 329 -3.79 8.15 3.53
C TYR A 329 -2.71 9.14 3.98
N ILE A 330 -3.09 10.24 4.65
CA ILE A 330 -2.13 11.23 5.18
C ILE A 330 -1.06 10.55 6.03
N SER A 331 -1.45 9.64 6.93
CA SER A 331 -0.51 8.93 7.80
C SER A 331 0.45 8.03 7.02
N SER A 332 -0.04 7.34 5.98
CA SER A 332 0.77 6.52 5.09
C SER A 332 1.80 7.35 4.34
N LEU A 333 1.41 8.50 3.77
CA LEU A 333 2.36 9.38 3.07
C LEU A 333 3.44 9.90 4.01
N LYS A 334 3.05 10.42 5.17
CA LYS A 334 3.99 10.93 6.16
C LYS A 334 5.00 9.87 6.57
N HIS A 335 4.52 8.66 6.85
CA HIS A 335 5.38 7.55 7.23
C HIS A 335 6.40 7.18 6.14
N SER A 336 5.99 7.12 4.86
CA SER A 336 6.91 6.89 3.74
C SER A 336 7.94 8.01 3.60
N ILE A 337 7.51 9.27 3.69
CA ILE A 337 8.38 10.45 3.57
C ILE A 337 9.42 10.46 4.70
N ASP A 338 8.98 10.27 5.95
CA ASP A 338 9.87 10.26 7.12
C ASP A 338 10.90 9.11 7.02
N THR A 339 10.47 7.95 6.54
CA THR A 339 11.34 6.79 6.30
C THR A 339 12.45 7.12 5.30
N TRP A 340 12.10 7.76 4.18
CA TRP A 340 13.06 8.09 3.13
C TRP A 340 13.98 9.25 3.50
N HIS A 341 13.48 10.24 4.24
CA HIS A 341 14.33 11.27 4.83
C HIS A 341 15.34 10.70 5.83
N ALA A 342 15.01 9.59 6.49
CA ALA A 342 15.95 8.85 7.34
C ALA A 342 16.91 7.94 6.55
N GLY A 343 16.80 7.86 5.22
CA GLY A 343 17.65 7.04 4.36
C GLY A 343 17.29 5.56 4.33
N ASN A 344 16.12 5.16 4.85
CA ASN A 344 15.66 3.78 4.84
C ASN A 344 14.87 3.50 3.56
N LEU A 345 15.08 2.36 2.88
CA LEU A 345 14.41 2.10 1.59
C LEU A 345 12.92 1.72 1.72
N ARG A 346 12.51 1.17 2.86
CA ARG A 346 11.16 0.61 3.07
C ARG A 346 10.57 1.16 4.38
N PRO A 347 9.32 1.65 4.38
CA PRO A 347 8.62 2.07 5.59
C PRO A 347 8.32 0.91 6.53
#